data_AF-Q01PA2-F1
#
_entry.id   AF-Q01PA2-F1
#
_cell.length_a   1.000
_cell.length_b   1.000
_cell.length_c   1.000
_cell.angle_alpha   90.00
_cell.angle_beta   90.00
_cell.angle_gamma   90.00
#
_symmetry.space_group_name_H-M   'P 1'
#
loop_
_entity.id
_entity.type
_entity.pdbx_description
1 polymer ?
#
loop_
_entity_poly.entity_id
_entity_poly.type
_entity_poly.pdbx_seq_one_letter_code
_entity_poly.pdbx_strand_id
1 'polypeptide(L)'
;MTGYSNRQAVWQYLWDELEKARYEQANASARFDLQVKEVPTGIPDPDVSLRIQKATQQANAALLQYMRVLKRFTDFTLYGAIPEDRLPLEPKGKAAE
;
A
#
# COMPACT_ATOMS: atom_id res chain seq x y z
N MET A 1 -0.43 -31.79 -12.02
CA MET A 1 0.36 -31.34 -10.84
C MET A 1 0.87 -29.92 -11.11
N THR A 2 0.08 -28.86 -10.87
CA THR A 2 0.48 -27.47 -11.21
C THR A 2 -0.08 -26.40 -10.25
N GLY A 3 -0.65 -26.79 -9.10
CA GLY A 3 -1.25 -25.84 -8.14
C GLY A 3 -0.25 -25.09 -7.25
N TYR A 4 0.91 -25.67 -6.97
CA TYR A 4 1.87 -25.12 -6.00
C TYR A 4 2.70 -23.94 -6.54
N SER A 5 3.10 -23.97 -7.82
CA SER A 5 3.88 -22.89 -8.45
C SER A 5 3.12 -21.57 -8.53
N ASN A 6 1.79 -21.61 -8.68
CA ASN A 6 0.97 -20.40 -8.74
C ASN A 6 0.84 -19.76 -7.34
N ARG A 7 0.63 -20.55 -6.29
CA ARG A 7 0.49 -20.03 -4.93
C ARG A 7 1.77 -19.35 -4.45
N GLN A 8 2.93 -19.94 -4.71
CA GLN A 8 4.22 -19.34 -4.31
C GLN A 8 4.52 -18.05 -5.09
N ALA A 9 4.18 -17.98 -6.38
CA ALA A 9 4.33 -16.77 -7.19
C ALA A 9 3.36 -15.65 -6.76
N VAL A 10 2.12 -15.99 -6.38
CA VAL A 10 1.16 -15.04 -5.81
C VAL A 10 1.66 -14.54 -4.44
N TRP A 11 2.19 -15.45 -3.61
CA TRP A 11 2.76 -15.09 -2.32
C TRP A 11 3.94 -14.11 -2.46
N GLN A 12 4.89 -14.41 -3.35
CA GLN A 12 6.05 -13.54 -3.58
C GLN A 12 5.63 -12.16 -4.10
N TYR A 13 4.66 -12.10 -5.02
CA TYR A 13 4.13 -10.83 -5.49
C TYR A 13 3.48 -9.99 -4.38
N LEU A 14 2.64 -10.61 -3.55
CA LEU A 14 2.00 -9.92 -2.42
C LEU A 14 3.03 -9.50 -1.36
N TRP A 15 4.08 -10.29 -1.18
CA TRP A 15 5.20 -9.95 -0.31
C TRP A 15 5.96 -8.72 -0.84
N ASP A 16 6.30 -8.70 -2.14
CA ASP A 16 6.97 -7.55 -2.77
C ASP A 16 6.10 -6.28 -2.72
N GLU A 17 4.79 -6.39 -2.91
CA GLU A 17 3.88 -5.25 -2.73
C GLU A 17 3.85 -4.77 -1.28
N LEU A 18 3.85 -5.68 -0.31
CA LEU A 18 3.87 -5.33 1.12
C LEU A 18 5.17 -4.64 1.50
N GLU A 19 6.31 -5.14 1.05
CA GLU A 19 7.63 -4.58 1.32
C GLU A 19 7.75 -3.17 0.72
N LYS A 20 7.26 -2.97 -0.51
CA LYS A 20 7.19 -1.64 -1.15
C LYS A 20 6.31 -0.67 -0.34
N ALA A 21 5.09 -1.10 0.02
CA ALA A 21 4.17 -0.25 0.78
C ALA A 21 4.74 0.09 2.17
N ARG A 22 5.45 -0.85 2.80
CA ARG A 22 6.18 -0.64 4.06
C ARG A 22 7.28 0.41 3.89
N TYR A 23 8.08 0.30 2.84
CA TYR A 23 9.15 1.25 2.55
C TYR A 23 8.61 2.66 2.27
N GLU A 24 7.51 2.76 1.51
CA GLU A 24 6.84 4.03 1.25
C GLU A 24 6.26 4.67 2.52
N GLN A 25 5.64 3.88 3.40
CA GLN A 25 5.15 4.35 4.69
C GLN A 25 6.28 4.84 5.60
N ALA A 26 7.38 4.09 5.68
CA ALA A 26 8.55 4.48 6.47
C ALA A 26 9.16 5.80 5.96
N ASN A 27 9.28 5.95 4.64
CA ASN A 27 9.77 7.19 4.03
C ASN A 27 8.82 8.37 4.26
N ALA A 28 7.50 8.16 4.14
CA ALA A 28 6.51 9.19 4.41
C ALA A 28 6.54 9.64 5.88
N SER A 29 6.69 8.68 6.81
CA SER A 29 6.84 8.96 8.24
C SER A 29 8.11 9.74 8.54
N ALA A 30 9.25 9.34 7.97
CA ALA A 30 10.52 10.04 8.14
C ALA A 30 10.46 11.49 7.61
N ARG A 31 9.79 11.70 6.47
CA ARG A 31 9.58 13.05 5.91
C ARG A 31 8.70 13.91 6.82
N PHE A 32 7.65 13.32 7.39
CA PHE A 32 6.81 14.01 8.37
C PHE A 32 7.62 14.43 9.60
N ASP A 33 8.40 13.51 10.19
CA ASP A 33 9.22 13.80 11.37
C ASP A 33 10.25 14.90 11.11
N LEU A 34 10.86 14.94 9.93
CA LEU A 34 11.77 16.01 9.53
C LEU A 34 11.03 17.35 9.42
N GLN A 35 9.89 17.38 8.74
CA GLN A 35 9.11 18.60 8.56
C GLN A 35 8.56 19.16 9.87
N VAL A 36 8.19 18.30 10.83
CA VAL A 36 7.74 18.74 12.17
C VAL A 36 8.92 19.31 12.97
N LYS A 37 10.12 18.74 12.86
CA LYS A 37 11.32 19.25 13.54
C LYS A 37 11.81 20.59 12.99
N GLU A 38 11.56 20.88 11.72
CA GLU A 38 11.92 22.15 11.07
C GLU A 38 10.98 23.31 11.42
N VAL A 39 9.89 23.06 12.16
CA VAL A 39 8.94 24.12 12.57
C VAL A 39 9.54 24.98 13.68
N PRO A 40 9.76 26.28 13.46
CA PRO A 40 10.24 27.18 14.50
C PRO A 40 9.16 27.32 15.59
N THR A 41 9.45 26.84 16.80
CA THR A 41 8.61 27.05 17.98
C THR A 41 8.63 28.52 18.37
N GLY A 42 7.70 29.32 17.86
CA GLY A 42 7.59 30.72 18.27
C GLY A 42 6.41 31.49 17.68
N ILE A 43 6.02 31.21 16.43
CA ILE A 43 4.90 31.92 15.79
C ILE A 43 4.13 30.92 14.93
N PRO A 44 2.81 30.73 15.14
CA PRO A 44 1.98 29.90 14.26
C PRO A 44 1.85 30.58 12.91
N ASP A 45 2.70 30.18 11.98
CA ASP A 45 2.62 30.60 10.58
C ASP A 45 1.60 29.70 9.84
N PRO A 46 0.62 30.28 9.13
CA PRO A 46 -0.38 29.53 8.38
C PRO A 46 0.23 28.65 7.27
N ASP A 47 1.37 29.05 6.69
CA ASP A 47 2.10 28.24 5.69
C ASP A 47 2.73 27.00 6.35
N VAL A 48 3.26 27.15 7.57
CA VAL A 48 3.81 26.02 8.33
C VAL A 48 2.72 25.03 8.72
N SER A 49 1.56 25.51 9.16
CA SER A 49 0.41 24.66 9.49
C SER A 49 -0.12 23.90 8.26
N LEU A 50 -0.16 24.53 7.09
CA LEU A 50 -0.52 23.89 5.82
C LEU A 50 0.50 22.82 5.39
N ARG A 51 1.80 23.07 5.59
CA ARG A 51 2.86 22.10 5.30
C ARG A 51 2.74 20.86 6.19
N ILE A 52 2.56 21.05 7.50
CA ILE A 52 2.32 19.93 8.43
C ILE A 52 1.07 19.16 8.04
N GLN A 53 -0.03 19.84 7.71
CA GLN A 53 -1.28 19.17 7.32
C GLN A 53 -1.11 18.33 6.04
N LYS A 54 -0.40 18.86 5.04
CA LYS A 54 -0.08 18.11 3.81
C LYS A 54 0.83 16.91 4.11
N ALA A 55 1.82 17.07 4.97
CA ALA A 55 2.71 16.00 5.41
C ALA A 55 1.94 14.87 6.11
N THR A 56 1.04 15.23 7.03
CA THR A 56 0.15 14.30 7.72
C THR A 56 -0.76 13.57 6.73
N GLN A 57 -1.33 14.26 5.75
CA GLN A 57 -2.16 13.63 4.72
C GLN A 57 -1.36 12.61 3.89
N GLN A 58 -0.13 12.93 3.51
CA GLN A 58 0.74 12.02 2.76
C GLN A 58 1.14 10.79 3.59
N ALA A 59 1.49 10.98 4.87
CA ALA A 59 1.80 9.89 5.79
C ALA A 59 0.59 8.97 6.02
N ASN A 60 -0.60 9.56 6.22
CA ASN A 60 -1.84 8.80 6.36
C ASN A 60 -2.20 8.04 5.09
N ALA A 61 -2.03 8.64 3.91
CA ALA A 61 -2.28 7.96 2.65
C ALA A 61 -1.37 6.73 2.48
N ALA A 62 -0.07 6.86 2.77
CA ALA A 62 0.87 5.74 2.71
C ALA A 62 0.54 4.64 3.74
N LEU A 63 0.13 5.03 4.95
CA LEU A 63 -0.32 4.09 5.98
C LEU A 63 -1.56 3.30 5.54
N LEU A 64 -2.56 3.97 4.97
CA LEU A 64 -3.77 3.32 4.46
C LEU A 64 -3.47 2.34 3.33
N GLN A 65 -2.52 2.66 2.44
CA GLN A 65 -2.07 1.75 1.40
C GLN A 65 -1.37 0.52 1.99
N TYR A 66 -0.45 0.72 2.95
CA TYR A 66 0.19 -0.38 3.67
C TYR A 66 -0.83 -1.30 4.36
N MET A 67 -1.82 -0.74 5.07
CA MET A 67 -2.88 -1.52 5.72
C MET A 67 -3.72 -2.32 4.71
N ARG A 68 -4.01 -1.74 3.55
CA ARG A 68 -4.75 -2.42 2.48
C ARG A 68 -3.97 -3.62 1.93
N VAL A 69 -2.67 -3.45 1.65
CA VAL A 69 -1.81 -4.52 1.13
C VAL A 69 -1.59 -5.60 2.21
N LEU A 70 -1.37 -5.20 3.46
CA LEU A 70 -1.23 -6.11 4.60
C LEU A 70 -2.49 -6.97 4.79
N LYS A 71 -3.68 -6.36 4.68
CA LYS A 71 -4.94 -7.10 4.72
C LYS A 71 -5.01 -8.14 3.60
N ARG A 72 -4.70 -7.75 2.35
CA ARG A 72 -4.69 -8.67 1.20
C ARG A 72 -3.71 -9.84 1.39
N PHE A 73 -2.49 -9.55 1.87
CA PHE A 73 -1.48 -10.56 2.15
C PHE A 73 -1.93 -11.52 3.26
N THR A 74 -2.52 -10.98 4.33
CA THR A 74 -3.03 -11.77 5.46
C THR A 74 -4.21 -12.64 5.03
N ASP A 75 -5.14 -12.09 4.25
CA ASP A 75 -6.30 -12.81 3.73
C ASP A 75 -5.86 -13.97 2.81
N PHE A 76 -4.87 -13.73 1.93
CA PHE A 76 -4.29 -14.78 1.08
C PHE A 76 -3.55 -15.84 1.89
N THR A 77 -2.83 -15.45 2.93
CA THR A 77 -2.04 -16.38 3.76
C THR A 77 -2.94 -17.26 4.63
N LEU A 78 -3.96 -16.67 5.27
CA LEU A 78 -4.86 -17.36 6.19
C LEU A 78 -5.95 -18.17 5.48
N TYR A 79 -6.59 -17.58 4.47
CA TYR A 79 -7.77 -18.18 3.82
C TYR A 79 -7.47 -18.77 2.45
N GLY A 80 -6.25 -18.57 1.90
CA GLY A 80 -5.94 -18.97 0.54
C GLY A 80 -6.74 -18.20 -0.52
N ALA A 81 -7.39 -17.10 -0.14
CA ALA A 81 -8.20 -16.28 -1.02
C ALA A 81 -7.28 -15.59 -2.02
N ILE A 82 -7.31 -16.02 -3.29
CA ILE A 82 -6.62 -15.32 -4.37
C ILE A 82 -7.32 -13.97 -4.52
N PRO A 83 -6.62 -12.83 -4.36
CA PRO A 83 -7.22 -11.53 -4.60
C PRO A 83 -7.79 -11.49 -6.02
N GLU A 84 -9.07 -11.11 -6.16
CA GLU A 84 -9.83 -11.14 -7.42
C GLU A 84 -9.16 -10.37 -8.58
N ASP A 85 -8.21 -9.48 -8.27
CA ASP A 85 -7.28 -8.82 -9.21
C ASP A 85 -6.50 -9.80 -10.12
N ARG A 86 -6.46 -11.11 -9.79
CA ARG A 86 -5.82 -12.17 -10.59
C ARG A 86 -6.76 -13.19 -11.22
N LEU A 87 -8.05 -12.90 -11.38
CA LEU A 87 -8.75 -13.59 -12.47
C LEU A 87 -8.21 -12.99 -13.76
N PRO A 88 -7.48 -13.76 -14.62
CA PRO A 88 -7.30 -13.31 -15.98
C PRO A 88 -8.71 -12.99 -16.47
N LEU A 89 -8.91 -11.77 -16.97
CA LEU A 89 -10.14 -11.44 -17.68
C LEU A 89 -10.31 -12.53 -18.74
N GLU A 90 -11.16 -13.52 -18.46
CA GLU A 90 -11.64 -14.39 -19.52
C GLU A 90 -12.21 -13.41 -20.54
N PRO A 91 -11.72 -13.44 -21.79
CA PRO A 91 -12.32 -12.61 -22.82
C PRO A 91 -13.78 -13.04 -22.95
N LYS A 92 -14.67 -12.27 -22.32
CA LYS A 92 -16.09 -12.25 -22.66
C LYS A 92 -16.18 -11.89 -24.13
N GLY A 93 -16.28 -12.89 -24.98
CA GLY A 93 -16.61 -12.71 -26.39
C GLY A 93 -15.84 -13.61 -27.36
N LYS A 94 -16.37 -14.81 -27.60
CA LYS A 94 -16.86 -15.23 -28.92
C LYS A 94 -18.08 -16.12 -28.66
N ALA A 95 -19.27 -15.54 -28.72
CA ALA A 95 -20.12 -15.54 -29.92
C ALA A 95 -20.46 -16.98 -30.34
N ALA A 96 -21.73 -17.31 -30.14
CA ALA A 96 -22.39 -18.51 -30.61
C ALA A 96 -22.12 -18.74 -32.10
N GLU A 97 -21.96 -20.01 -32.46
CA GLU A 97 -22.27 -20.52 -33.79
C GLU A 97 -23.22 -21.71 -33.62
#